data_AF-A0A3N5JUE3-F1
#
_entry.id   AF-A0A3N5JUE3-F1
#
_cell.length_a   1.000
_cell.length_b   1.000
_cell.length_c   1.000
_cell.angle_alpha   90.00
_cell.angle_beta   90.00
_cell.angle_gamma   90.00
#
_symmetry.space_group_name_H-M   'P 1'
#
loop_
_entity.id
_entity.type
_entity.pdbx_description
1 polymer ?
#
loop_
_entity_poly.entity_id
_entity_poly.type
_entity_poly.pdbx_seq_one_letter_code
_entity_poly.pdbx_strand_id
1 'polypeptide(L)'
;MDAETARLAADAGRAANWKRWGPYLSERQWATVREDYSEFGSAWEYFPHDHARSRAYRWGEDGLLGITDRQCRLCFALALWNGRDPILKERLFGLAGPEGNHGEDVKECWWYTDATPTHSWLSWRYHYPQREFPYAELIDVNRHRSRFEPA
;
A
#
# COMPACT_ATOMS: atom_id res chain seq x y z
N MET A 1 -29.68 6.82 19.42
CA MET A 1 -28.82 5.98 18.56
C MET A 1 -27.99 6.93 17.73
N ASP A 2 -26.67 6.90 17.85
CA ASP A 2 -25.80 7.74 17.01
C ASP A 2 -25.84 7.28 15.54
N ALA A 3 -25.30 8.11 14.64
CA ALA A 3 -25.32 7.84 13.21
C ALA A 3 -24.62 6.53 12.85
N GLU A 4 -23.54 6.17 13.54
CA GLU A 4 -22.79 4.96 13.24
C GLU A 4 -23.57 3.70 13.63
N THR A 5 -24.18 3.71 14.82
CA THR A 5 -25.04 2.62 15.28
C THR A 5 -26.24 2.43 14.33
N ALA A 6 -26.82 3.50 13.81
CA ALA A 6 -27.90 3.42 12.82
C ALA A 6 -27.42 2.80 11.48
N ARG A 7 -26.24 3.17 11.00
CA ARG A 7 -25.63 2.56 9.81
C ARG A 7 -25.33 1.08 10.01
N LEU A 8 -24.79 0.71 11.17
CA LEU A 8 -24.52 -0.69 11.53
C LEU A 8 -25.81 -1.52 11.60
N ALA A 9 -26.89 -0.97 12.16
CA ALA A 9 -28.19 -1.64 12.18
C ALA A 9 -28.74 -1.84 10.76
N ALA A 10 -28.62 -0.83 9.89
CA ALA A 10 -29.04 -0.92 8.49
C ALA A 10 -28.20 -1.94 7.69
N ASP A 11 -26.89 -2.02 7.96
CA ASP A 11 -25.98 -3.02 7.37
C ASP A 11 -26.33 -4.45 7.82
N ALA A 12 -26.50 -4.65 9.13
CA ALA A 12 -26.88 -5.95 9.70
C ALA A 12 -28.25 -6.44 9.19
N GLY A 13 -29.21 -5.52 9.09
CA GLY A 13 -30.54 -5.77 8.52
C GLY A 13 -30.58 -5.89 7.00
N ARG A 14 -29.43 -5.72 6.30
CA ARG A 14 -29.32 -5.69 4.83
C ARG A 14 -30.19 -4.63 4.15
N ALA A 15 -30.60 -3.59 4.87
CA ALA A 15 -31.34 -2.46 4.32
C ALA A 15 -30.42 -1.49 3.55
N ALA A 16 -29.14 -1.45 3.92
CA ALA A 16 -28.07 -0.77 3.21
C ALA A 16 -26.80 -1.63 3.26
N ASN A 17 -25.87 -1.45 2.32
CA ASN A 17 -24.61 -2.19 2.30
C ASN A 17 -23.46 -1.22 2.59
N TRP A 18 -23.36 -0.80 3.84
CA TRP A 18 -22.41 0.23 4.28
C TRP A 18 -20.97 -0.24 4.14
N LYS A 19 -20.72 -1.54 4.31
CA LYS A 19 -19.39 -2.16 4.14
C LYS A 19 -19.12 -2.62 2.71
N ARG A 20 -19.86 -2.10 1.72
CA ARG A 20 -19.59 -2.42 0.31
C ARG A 20 -18.25 -1.84 -0.11
N TRP A 21 -17.94 -0.63 0.32
CA TRP A 21 -16.75 0.13 0.00
C TRP A 21 -15.97 0.40 1.27
N GLY A 22 -14.65 0.32 1.20
CA GLY A 22 -13.79 0.55 2.34
C GLY A 22 -12.31 0.51 1.98
N PRO A 23 -11.43 0.69 2.98
CA PRO A 23 -9.97 0.66 2.81
C PRO A 23 -9.49 -0.79 2.71
N TYR A 24 -10.00 -1.53 1.72
CA TYR A 24 -9.62 -2.94 1.48
C TYR A 24 -8.46 -3.07 0.50
N LEU A 25 -7.96 -1.94 -0.02
CA LEU A 25 -6.81 -1.88 -0.90
C LEU A 25 -5.54 -1.75 -0.05
N SER A 26 -4.54 -2.57 -0.35
CA SER A 26 -3.24 -2.45 0.31
C SER A 26 -2.46 -1.25 -0.23
N GLU A 27 -1.57 -0.66 0.57
CA GLU A 27 -0.65 0.38 0.09
C GLU A 27 0.58 -0.20 -0.63
N ARG A 28 0.72 -1.53 -0.62
CA ARG A 28 1.84 -2.28 -1.17
C ARG A 28 1.41 -3.71 -1.50
N GLN A 29 1.51 -4.10 -2.77
CA GLN A 29 1.16 -5.45 -3.25
C GLN A 29 2.23 -6.08 -4.17
N TRP A 30 3.38 -5.42 -4.35
CA TRP A 30 4.50 -5.92 -5.15
C TRP A 30 5.41 -6.88 -4.35
N ALA A 31 6.27 -7.65 -5.04
CA ALA A 31 7.13 -8.69 -4.46
C ALA A 31 6.37 -9.77 -3.65
N THR A 32 5.19 -10.18 -4.13
CA THR A 32 4.37 -11.22 -3.48
C THR A 32 4.45 -12.56 -4.21
N VAL A 33 4.32 -13.66 -3.47
CA VAL A 33 4.32 -15.04 -4.01
C VAL A 33 3.22 -15.25 -5.07
N ARG A 34 2.10 -14.53 -4.98
CA ARG A 34 1.00 -14.66 -5.95
C ARG A 34 1.33 -14.04 -7.30
N GLU A 35 2.20 -13.03 -7.33
CA GLU A 35 2.62 -12.34 -8.56
C GLU A 35 3.90 -12.92 -9.16
N ASP A 36 4.42 -14.01 -8.58
CA ASP A 36 5.60 -14.71 -9.06
C ASP A 36 5.27 -15.60 -10.27
N TYR A 37 5.85 -15.24 -11.41
CA TYR A 37 5.83 -16.04 -12.63
C TYR A 37 7.25 -16.27 -13.16
N SER A 38 8.25 -16.17 -12.28
CA SER A 38 9.63 -16.54 -12.59
C SER A 38 9.76 -18.06 -12.81
N GLU A 39 10.79 -18.46 -13.55
CA GLU A 39 11.05 -19.88 -13.83
C GLU A 39 11.41 -20.67 -12.57
N PHE A 40 12.04 -20.03 -11.58
CA PHE A 40 12.63 -20.69 -10.41
C PHE A 40 11.99 -20.32 -9.06
N GLY A 41 10.92 -19.53 -9.04
CA GLY A 41 10.24 -19.15 -7.78
C GLY A 41 10.91 -18.00 -7.02
N SER A 42 11.39 -16.97 -7.73
CA SER A 42 12.04 -15.77 -7.20
C SER A 42 11.04 -14.64 -6.89
N ALA A 43 9.99 -14.91 -6.11
CA ALA A 43 8.86 -13.99 -5.89
C ALA A 43 9.26 -12.57 -5.45
N TRP A 44 10.28 -12.45 -4.60
CA TRP A 44 10.75 -11.18 -4.05
C TRP A 44 11.53 -10.33 -5.06
N GLU A 45 12.02 -10.93 -6.14
CA GLU A 45 12.82 -10.25 -7.19
C GLU A 45 12.02 -10.09 -8.50
N TYR A 46 11.06 -10.99 -8.76
CA TYR A 46 10.34 -11.06 -10.03
C TYR A 46 9.44 -9.85 -10.28
N PHE A 47 8.81 -9.31 -9.22
CA PHE A 47 7.92 -8.17 -9.33
C PHE A 47 8.33 -7.04 -8.36
N PRO A 48 9.40 -6.28 -8.70
CA PRO A 48 9.92 -5.21 -7.86
C PRO A 48 9.00 -3.98 -7.87
N HIS A 49 9.24 -3.07 -6.91
CA HIS A 49 8.57 -1.77 -6.84
C HIS A 49 8.57 -1.00 -8.17
N ASP A 50 9.65 -1.10 -8.95
CA ASP A 50 9.74 -0.36 -10.21
C ASP A 50 8.70 -0.83 -11.24
N HIS A 51 8.42 -2.14 -11.27
CA HIS A 51 7.39 -2.68 -12.15
C HIS A 51 5.97 -2.37 -11.64
N ALA A 52 5.78 -2.26 -10.32
CA ALA A 52 4.49 -2.02 -9.68
C ALA A 52 3.70 -0.84 -10.28
N ARG A 53 4.40 0.18 -10.80
CA ARG A 53 3.76 1.37 -11.38
C ARG A 53 3.32 1.21 -12.84
N SER A 54 3.82 0.19 -13.52
CA SER A 54 3.67 0.03 -14.97
C SER A 54 3.15 -1.35 -15.38
N ARG A 55 2.76 -2.17 -14.40
CA ARG A 55 2.30 -3.55 -14.63
C ARG A 55 0.96 -3.76 -13.94
N ALA A 56 0.01 -4.30 -14.70
CA ALA A 56 -1.26 -4.76 -14.15
C ALA A 56 -1.03 -5.96 -13.23
N TYR A 57 -1.66 -5.93 -12.06
CA TYR A 57 -1.66 -7.00 -11.10
C TYR A 57 -2.68 -8.07 -11.52
N ARG A 58 -2.43 -9.32 -11.14
CA ARG A 58 -3.35 -10.44 -11.46
C ARG A 58 -4.17 -10.87 -10.26
N TRP A 59 -3.62 -10.75 -9.05
CA TRP A 59 -4.22 -11.31 -7.83
C TRP A 59 -4.54 -10.28 -6.76
N GLY A 60 -4.38 -9.00 -7.06
CA GLY A 60 -4.68 -7.91 -6.15
C GLY A 60 -4.50 -6.56 -6.84
N GLU A 61 -4.46 -5.50 -6.06
CA GLU A 61 -4.08 -4.16 -6.49
C GLU A 61 -3.48 -3.44 -5.26
N ASP A 62 -2.74 -2.37 -5.50
CA ASP A 62 -2.31 -1.45 -4.45
C ASP A 62 -2.60 0.02 -4.78
N GLY A 63 -2.63 0.84 -3.74
CA GLY A 63 -2.84 2.28 -3.90
C GLY A 63 -2.77 3.05 -2.59
N LEU A 64 -2.18 4.24 -2.66
CA LEU A 64 -2.04 5.16 -1.54
C LEU A 64 -3.42 5.65 -1.10
N LEU A 65 -3.74 5.44 0.18
CA LEU A 65 -5.06 5.76 0.75
C LEU A 65 -6.22 5.16 -0.07
N GLY A 66 -6.03 3.91 -0.50
CA GLY A 66 -6.94 3.26 -1.44
C GLY A 66 -8.30 2.93 -0.83
N ILE A 67 -9.37 3.15 -1.61
CA ILE A 67 -10.71 2.63 -1.32
C ILE A 67 -11.13 1.75 -2.48
N THR A 68 -11.69 0.59 -2.17
CA THR A 68 -12.24 -0.32 -3.17
C THR A 68 -13.56 -0.91 -2.68
N ASP A 69 -14.34 -1.45 -3.61
CA ASP A 69 -15.40 -2.36 -3.21
C ASP A 69 -14.78 -3.62 -2.60
N ARG A 70 -15.53 -4.31 -1.72
CA ARG A 70 -15.07 -5.49 -0.97
C ARG A 70 -14.56 -6.67 -1.82
N GLN A 71 -14.73 -6.61 -3.14
CA GLN A 71 -14.25 -7.63 -4.08
C GLN A 71 -13.06 -7.17 -4.92
N CYS A 72 -12.51 -5.98 -4.64
CA CYS A 72 -11.37 -5.40 -5.37
C CYS A 72 -11.62 -5.27 -6.89
N ARG A 73 -12.83 -4.88 -7.30
CA ARG A 73 -13.20 -4.76 -8.72
C ARG A 73 -13.05 -3.35 -9.24
N LEU A 74 -13.27 -2.34 -8.39
CA LEU A 74 -13.03 -0.95 -8.72
C LEU A 74 -12.26 -0.28 -7.58
N CYS A 75 -11.05 0.17 -7.91
CA CYS A 75 -10.12 0.77 -6.96
C CYS A 75 -10.03 2.28 -7.21
N PHE A 76 -10.03 3.03 -6.12
CA PHE A 76 -9.71 4.46 -6.08
C PHE A 76 -8.47 4.63 -5.21
N ALA A 77 -7.51 5.43 -5.64
CA ALA A 77 -6.31 5.73 -4.87
C ALA A 77 -5.83 7.15 -5.17
N LEU A 78 -5.00 7.69 -4.28
CA LEU A 78 -4.34 8.97 -4.49
C LEU A 78 -3.02 8.80 -5.26
N ALA A 79 -2.77 9.72 -6.18
CA ALA A 79 -1.49 9.90 -6.83
C ALA A 79 -0.98 11.31 -6.53
N LEU A 80 0.19 11.44 -5.91
CA LEU A 80 0.79 12.73 -5.55
C LEU A 80 2.08 12.95 -6.34
N TRP A 81 2.42 14.21 -6.59
CA TRP A 81 3.72 14.57 -7.15
C TRP A 81 4.20 15.89 -6.55
N ASN A 82 5.42 15.88 -6.02
CA ASN A 82 6.06 17.03 -5.36
C ASN A 82 6.84 17.89 -6.36
N GLY A 83 6.78 17.56 -7.66
CA GLY A 83 7.51 18.23 -8.73
C GLY A 83 8.99 17.84 -8.83
N ARG A 84 9.48 16.94 -7.96
CA ARG A 84 10.88 16.55 -7.84
C ARG A 84 11.10 15.05 -7.98
N ASP A 85 10.18 14.25 -7.47
CA ASP A 85 10.26 12.80 -7.57
C ASP A 85 10.25 12.35 -9.03
N PRO A 86 11.04 11.31 -9.38
CA PRO A 86 11.05 10.75 -10.72
C PRO A 86 9.76 10.00 -11.08
N ILE A 87 8.87 9.79 -10.11
CA ILE A 87 7.68 8.94 -10.22
C ILE A 87 6.50 9.60 -9.50
N LEU A 88 5.27 9.24 -9.90
CA LEU A 88 4.10 9.56 -9.11
C LEU A 88 4.09 8.74 -7.82
N LYS A 89 3.73 9.39 -6.72
CA LYS A 89 3.52 8.76 -5.42
C LYS A 89 2.12 8.14 -5.37
N GLU A 90 2.03 6.92 -5.86
CA GLU A 90 0.78 6.14 -5.93
C GLU A 90 0.73 4.99 -4.93
N ARG A 91 1.87 4.66 -4.31
CA ARG A 91 2.06 3.58 -3.35
C ARG A 91 3.25 3.89 -2.46
N LEU A 92 3.33 3.22 -1.31
CA LEU A 92 4.45 3.39 -0.41
C LEU A 92 5.69 2.66 -0.94
N PHE A 93 6.83 3.32 -0.82
CA PHE A 93 8.12 2.75 -1.17
C PHE A 93 8.65 1.89 -0.03
N GLY A 94 9.14 0.72 -0.40
CA GLY A 94 9.85 -0.16 0.51
C GLY A 94 10.87 -0.99 -0.23
N LEU A 95 11.53 -1.85 0.51
CA LEU A 95 12.52 -2.81 0.05
C LEU A 95 11.90 -4.20 0.03
N ALA A 96 12.21 -5.00 -0.98
CA ALA A 96 11.96 -6.43 -0.95
C ALA A 96 12.82 -7.11 0.14
N GLY A 97 12.46 -8.35 0.51
CA GLY A 97 13.23 -9.14 1.47
C GLY A 97 14.75 -9.17 1.21
N PRO A 98 15.21 -9.46 -0.02
CA PRO A 98 16.64 -9.44 -0.36
C PRO A 98 17.30 -8.06 -0.36
N GLU A 99 16.52 -6.99 -0.41
CA GLU A 99 17.02 -5.61 -0.47
C GLU A 99 17.20 -5.01 0.93
N GLY A 100 16.46 -5.48 1.94
CA GLY A 100 16.52 -4.99 3.31
C GLY A 100 17.39 -5.85 4.23
N ASN A 101 18.15 -5.21 5.11
CA ASN A 101 18.99 -5.89 6.11
C ASN A 101 18.18 -6.62 7.19
N HIS A 102 16.94 -6.20 7.44
CA HIS A 102 15.96 -6.86 8.32
C HIS A 102 14.78 -7.49 7.55
N GLY A 103 14.94 -7.72 6.25
CA GLY A 103 13.89 -8.24 5.37
C GLY A 103 13.05 -7.14 4.72
N GLU A 104 11.81 -7.47 4.38
CA GLU A 104 10.88 -6.54 3.73
C GLU A 104 10.58 -5.35 4.67
N ASP A 105 10.78 -4.14 4.17
CA ASP A 105 10.68 -2.93 4.99
C ASP A 105 10.15 -1.75 4.19
N VAL A 106 9.22 -0.98 4.77
CA VAL A 106 8.68 0.22 4.13
C VAL A 106 9.43 1.44 4.66
N LYS A 107 10.00 2.24 3.76
CA LYS A 107 10.92 3.34 4.13
C LYS A 107 10.23 4.68 4.32
N GLU A 108 8.91 4.67 4.46
CA GLU A 108 8.07 5.85 4.56
C GLU A 108 7.23 5.84 5.82
N CYS A 109 6.75 7.02 6.23
CA CYS A 109 6.03 7.17 7.48
C CYS A 109 4.57 7.54 7.24
N TRP A 110 3.66 6.64 7.61
CA TRP A 110 2.22 6.85 7.57
C TRP A 110 1.52 6.12 8.71
N TRP A 111 0.31 6.56 9.03
CA TRP A 111 -0.52 5.92 10.04
C TRP A 111 -2.00 6.22 9.80
N TYR A 112 -2.84 5.25 10.13
CA TYR A 112 -4.29 5.47 10.24
C TYR A 112 -4.57 6.16 11.57
N THR A 113 -5.29 7.27 11.51
CA THR A 113 -5.59 8.08 12.69
C THR A 113 -6.99 7.81 13.22
N ASP A 114 -7.92 7.39 12.37
CA ASP A 114 -9.31 7.11 12.75
C ASP A 114 -10.04 6.32 11.64
N ALA A 115 -11.05 5.54 12.02
CA ALA A 115 -11.96 4.86 11.09
C ALA A 115 -13.26 4.44 11.78
N THR A 116 -14.41 4.68 11.13
CA THR A 116 -15.68 4.09 11.57
C THR A 116 -15.85 2.67 11.03
N PRO A 117 -16.53 1.76 11.75
CA PRO A 117 -16.81 0.39 11.29
C PRO A 117 -17.53 0.28 9.93
N THR A 118 -18.27 1.31 9.55
CA THR A 118 -18.96 1.40 8.25
C THR A 118 -18.16 2.12 7.18
N HIS A 119 -16.90 2.49 7.46
CA HIS A 119 -16.00 3.23 6.55
C HIS A 119 -16.56 4.56 6.05
N SER A 120 -17.57 5.08 6.74
CA SER A 120 -18.17 6.38 6.47
C SER A 120 -17.29 7.55 6.89
N TRP A 121 -16.28 7.28 7.72
CA TRP A 121 -15.16 8.14 8.02
C TRP A 121 -13.90 7.31 8.03
N LEU A 122 -12.88 7.77 7.33
CA LEU A 122 -11.55 7.18 7.26
C LEU A 122 -10.55 8.33 7.36
N SER A 123 -9.56 8.18 8.22
CA SER A 123 -8.52 9.18 8.42
C SER A 123 -7.15 8.53 8.40
N TRP A 124 -6.27 9.14 7.61
CA TRP A 124 -4.93 8.66 7.35
C TRP A 124 -3.99 9.86 7.29
N ARG A 125 -2.79 9.68 7.84
CA ARG A 125 -1.73 10.67 7.78
C ARG A 125 -0.53 10.04 7.10
N TYR A 126 0.02 10.76 6.14
CA TYR A 126 1.24 10.40 5.46
C TYR A 126 2.19 11.59 5.47
N HIS A 127 3.41 11.34 5.93
CA HIS A 127 4.47 12.34 5.93
C HIS A 127 5.08 12.42 4.53
N TYR A 128 4.41 13.18 3.66
CA TYR A 128 4.78 13.29 2.26
C TYR A 128 6.06 14.12 2.05
N PRO A 129 7.12 13.54 1.46
CA PRO A 129 8.37 14.24 1.19
C PRO A 129 8.18 15.40 0.20
N GLN A 130 8.62 16.60 0.60
CA GLN A 130 8.64 17.78 -0.27
C GLN A 130 9.92 17.88 -1.11
N ARG A 131 10.94 17.06 -0.80
CA ARG A 131 12.15 16.86 -1.59
C ARG A 131 12.03 15.53 -2.34
N GLU A 132 12.90 15.33 -3.32
CA GLU A 132 13.05 14.02 -3.95
C GLU A 132 13.29 12.96 -2.87
N PHE A 133 12.46 11.91 -2.89
CA PHE A 133 12.61 10.80 -1.96
C PHE A 133 13.85 9.95 -2.34
N PRO A 134 14.70 9.53 -1.40
CA PRO A 134 16.01 8.93 -1.71
C PRO A 134 15.91 7.44 -2.07
N TYR A 135 15.18 7.09 -3.14
CA TYR A 135 14.91 5.71 -3.54
C TYR A 135 16.18 4.88 -3.76
N ALA A 136 17.10 5.38 -4.58
CA ALA A 136 18.33 4.65 -4.95
C ALA A 136 19.27 4.49 -3.75
N GLU A 137 19.46 5.57 -2.97
CA GLU A 137 20.29 5.54 -1.76
C GLU A 137 19.77 4.51 -0.76
N LEU A 138 18.46 4.44 -0.54
CA LEU A 138 17.86 3.47 0.39
C LEU A 138 18.12 2.02 -0.05
N ILE A 139 18.03 1.72 -1.34
CA ILE A 139 18.36 0.40 -1.89
C ILE A 139 19.85 0.10 -1.72
N ASP A 140 20.71 1.03 -2.15
CA ASP A 140 22.16 0.82 -2.12
C ASP A 140 22.68 0.66 -0.70
N VAL A 141 22.28 1.54 0.22
CA VAL A 141 22.73 1.48 1.62
C VAL A 141 22.26 0.18 2.28
N ASN A 142 21.00 -0.24 2.08
CA ASN A 142 20.50 -1.46 2.73
C ASN A 142 21.16 -2.74 2.19
N ARG A 143 21.53 -2.79 0.91
CA ARG A 143 22.30 -3.90 0.33
C ARG A 143 23.67 -4.09 0.98
N HIS A 144 24.28 -3.02 1.50
CA HIS A 144 25.58 -3.07 2.15
C HIS A 144 25.51 -3.27 3.67
N ARG A 145 24.32 -3.16 4.27
CA ARG A 145 24.13 -3.32 5.71
C ARG A 145 24.04 -4.78 6.11
N SER A 146 24.65 -5.12 7.23
CA SER A 146 24.44 -6.38 7.91
C SER A 146 23.15 -6.36 8.74
N ARG A 147 22.66 -7.56 9.10
CA ARG A 147 21.51 -7.73 10.01
C ARG A 147 21.69 -7.11 11.40
N PHE A 148 22.92 -6.75 11.78
CA PHE A 148 23.23 -6.17 13.10
C PHE A 148 23.19 -4.63 13.08
N GLU A 149 23.04 -4.04 11.90
CA GLU A 149 22.90 -2.59 11.73
C GLU A 149 21.42 -2.19 11.72
N PRO A 150 21.09 -0.93 12.06
CA PRO A 150 19.72 -0.44 11.98
C PRO A 150 19.19 -0.49 10.54
N ALA A 151 17.86 -0.61 10.40
CA ALA A 151 17.14 -0.52 9.12
C ALA A 151 17.16 0.89 8.52
#